data_AF-A0A0E0LSD7-F1
#
_entry.id   AF-A0A0E0LSD7-F1
#
_cell.length_a   1.000
_cell.length_b   1.000
_cell.length_c   1.000
_cell.angle_alpha   90.00
_cell.angle_beta   90.00
_cell.angle_gamma   90.00
#
_symmetry.space_group_name_H-M   'P 1'
#
loop_
_entity.id
_entity.type
_entity.pdbx_description
1 polymer ?
#
loop_
_entity_poly.entity_id
_entity_poly.type
_entity_poly.pdbx_seq_one_letter_code
_entity_poly.pdbx_strand_id
1 'polypeptide(L)'
;MLLPSGKEPTGAAHDLTQKFCNYGIKTMTDEMIGNLCYSELIPYAESYKDNQVKATQVATIILITKIQALSGEVSTITEMGIRDQNINNCGPFFAIGSTYPDTTNSMLDALERLTAAEEGKRNKEDLETVHKWTKNWRPNTTGPRASAS
;
A
#
# COMPACT_ATOMS: atom_id res chain seq x y z
N MET A 1 -13.30 6.84 -6.04
CA MET A 1 -13.42 7.08 -7.49
C MET A 1 -12.97 5.81 -8.20
N LEU A 2 -13.89 4.98 -8.69
CA LEU A 2 -13.58 3.77 -9.45
C LEU A 2 -13.51 4.16 -10.94
N LEU A 3 -12.40 3.90 -11.61
CA LEU A 3 -12.25 4.12 -13.04
C LEU A 3 -12.78 2.91 -13.84
N PRO A 4 -13.26 3.14 -15.07
CA PRO A 4 -13.91 2.11 -15.89
C PRO A 4 -12.89 1.09 -16.39
N SER A 5 -13.25 -0.18 -16.25
CA SER A 5 -12.47 -1.32 -16.76
C SER A 5 -12.41 -1.33 -18.29
N GLY A 6 -11.25 -1.63 -18.87
CA GLY A 6 -11.16 -2.19 -20.22
C GLY A 6 -10.41 -1.39 -21.30
N LYS A 7 -9.72 -0.28 -20.98
CA LYS A 7 -8.76 0.34 -21.91
C LYS A 7 -7.34 -0.02 -21.52
N GLU A 8 -6.56 -0.46 -22.49
CA GLU A 8 -5.13 -0.69 -22.33
C GLU A 8 -4.43 0.63 -21.98
N PRO A 9 -3.52 0.65 -20.99
CA PRO A 9 -2.79 1.86 -20.64
C PRO A 9 -1.90 2.36 -21.79
N THR A 10 -1.64 3.66 -21.79
CA THR A 10 -0.71 4.30 -22.71
C THR A 10 0.73 3.88 -22.43
N GLY A 11 1.60 3.96 -23.44
CA GLY A 11 3.03 3.65 -23.27
C GLY A 11 3.69 4.48 -22.17
N ALA A 12 3.33 5.75 -22.03
CA ALA A 12 3.81 6.62 -20.94
C ALA A 12 3.39 6.10 -19.56
N ALA A 13 2.14 5.64 -19.42
CA ALA A 13 1.64 5.07 -18.17
C ALA A 13 2.33 3.74 -17.83
N HIS A 14 2.64 2.91 -18.84
CA HIS A 14 3.47 1.70 -18.67
C HIS A 14 4.88 2.05 -18.18
N ASP A 15 5.58 2.96 -18.87
CA ASP A 15 6.95 3.36 -18.54
C ASP A 15 7.06 3.93 -17.14
N LEU A 16 6.11 4.79 -16.76
CA LEU A 16 6.06 5.39 -15.44
C LEU A 16 5.85 4.34 -14.34
N THR A 17 4.89 3.44 -14.53
CA THR A 17 4.59 2.36 -13.57
C THR A 17 5.79 1.44 -13.41
N GLN A 18 6.43 1.08 -14.52
CA GLN A 18 7.63 0.25 -14.50
C GLN A 18 8.80 0.94 -13.81
N LYS A 19 8.97 2.25 -14.02
CA LYS A 19 10.01 3.04 -13.34
C LYS A 19 9.88 3.00 -11.83
N PHE A 20 8.67 3.10 -11.28
CA PHE A 20 8.47 3.02 -9.83
C PHE A 20 8.70 1.61 -9.30
N CYS A 21 8.15 0.61 -9.97
CA CYS A 21 8.23 -0.78 -9.52
C CYS A 21 9.64 -1.38 -9.68
N ASN A 22 10.45 -0.84 -10.59
CA ASN A 22 11.84 -1.25 -10.75
C ASN A 22 12.82 -0.47 -9.86
N TYR A 23 12.34 0.49 -9.08
CA TYR A 23 13.22 1.32 -8.28
C TYR A 23 13.94 0.50 -7.20
N GLY A 24 15.26 0.45 -7.28
CA GLY A 24 16.09 -0.20 -6.26
C GLY A 24 16.18 -1.72 -6.36
N ILE A 25 15.73 -2.34 -7.45
CA ILE A 25 15.93 -3.78 -7.70
C ILE A 25 17.42 -4.10 -7.77
N LYS A 26 17.90 -5.00 -6.90
CA LYS A 26 19.29 -5.48 -6.88
C LYS A 26 19.40 -7.00 -6.82
N THR A 27 18.32 -7.68 -6.47
CA THR A 27 18.26 -9.13 -6.29
C THR A 27 17.08 -9.74 -7.05
N MET A 28 17.10 -11.05 -7.24
CA MET A 28 16.00 -11.81 -7.84
C MET A 28 14.69 -11.67 -7.04
N THR A 29 14.77 -11.58 -5.70
CA THR A 29 13.61 -11.32 -4.85
C THR A 29 13.03 -9.92 -5.12
N ASP A 30 13.88 -8.91 -5.30
CA ASP A 30 13.42 -7.56 -5.64
C ASP A 30 12.75 -7.53 -7.01
N GLU A 31 13.22 -8.35 -7.97
CA GLU A 31 12.62 -8.48 -9.29
C GLU A 31 11.21 -9.07 -9.21
N MET A 32 11.01 -10.11 -8.39
CA MET A 32 9.68 -10.66 -8.14
C MET A 32 8.74 -9.62 -7.50
N ILE A 33 9.24 -8.84 -6.53
CA ILE A 33 8.48 -7.75 -5.90
C ILE A 33 8.14 -6.66 -6.93
N GLY A 34 9.08 -6.29 -7.80
CA GLY A 34 8.87 -5.32 -8.87
C GLY A 34 7.80 -5.78 -9.86
N ASN A 35 7.82 -7.05 -10.27
CA ASN A 35 6.79 -7.63 -11.15
C ASN A 35 5.40 -7.62 -10.49
N LEU A 36 5.32 -7.98 -9.21
CA LEU A 36 4.07 -7.90 -8.45
C LEU A 36 3.56 -6.45 -8.36
N CYS A 37 4.43 -5.51 -7.98
CA CYS A 37 4.12 -4.08 -7.97
C CYS A 37 3.54 -3.62 -9.31
N TYR A 38 4.18 -4.00 -10.42
CA TYR A 38 3.73 -3.61 -11.75
C TYR A 38 2.33 -4.17 -12.06
N SER A 39 2.12 -5.47 -11.81
CA SER A 39 0.84 -6.13 -12.09
C SER A 39 -0.33 -5.53 -11.31
N GLU A 40 -0.08 -5.05 -10.09
CA GLU A 40 -1.08 -4.45 -9.22
C GLU A 40 -1.40 -2.99 -9.59
N LEU A 41 -0.39 -2.25 -10.05
CA LEU A 41 -0.52 -0.82 -10.36
C LEU A 41 -0.96 -0.56 -11.79
N ILE A 42 -0.55 -1.38 -12.75
CA ILE A 42 -0.82 -1.13 -14.18
C ILE A 42 -2.30 -0.93 -14.54
N PRO A 43 -3.29 -1.61 -13.90
CA PRO A 43 -4.71 -1.36 -14.20
C PRO A 43 -5.18 0.07 -13.85
N TYR A 44 -4.42 0.79 -13.04
CA TYR A 44 -4.72 2.13 -12.58
C TYR A 44 -3.80 3.20 -13.18
N ALA A 45 -2.89 2.84 -14.08
CA ALA A 45 -1.80 3.72 -14.49
C ALA A 45 -2.25 5.03 -15.14
N GLU A 46 -3.33 4.98 -15.92
CA GLU A 46 -3.96 6.17 -16.51
C GLU A 46 -4.49 7.18 -15.48
N SER A 47 -4.80 6.71 -14.27
CA SER A 47 -5.28 7.57 -13.18
C SER A 47 -4.18 8.48 -12.61
N TYR A 48 -2.91 8.12 -12.85
CA TYR A 48 -1.77 8.80 -12.26
C TYR A 48 -1.51 10.15 -12.93
N LYS A 49 -1.83 10.28 -14.23
CA LYS A 49 -1.55 11.49 -15.03
C LYS A 49 -0.11 11.98 -14.85
N ASP A 50 0.85 11.05 -14.94
CA ASP A 50 2.28 11.30 -14.74
C ASP A 50 2.70 11.82 -13.35
N ASN A 51 1.81 11.73 -12.35
CA ASN A 51 2.06 12.20 -10.99
C ASN A 51 2.47 11.05 -10.06
N GLN A 52 3.71 11.05 -9.60
CA GLN A 52 4.25 10.03 -8.69
C GLN A 52 3.53 9.98 -7.34
N VAL A 53 3.04 11.13 -6.85
CA VAL A 53 2.26 11.19 -5.61
C VAL A 53 0.90 10.53 -5.80
N LYS A 54 0.28 10.70 -6.97
CA LYS A 54 -0.97 10.02 -7.31
C LYS A 54 -0.77 8.51 -7.38
N ALA A 55 0.32 8.05 -8.00
CA ALA A 55 0.67 6.63 -8.02
C ALA A 55 0.83 6.07 -6.58
N THR A 56 1.50 6.82 -5.70
CA THR A 56 1.64 6.48 -4.28
C THR A 56 0.28 6.42 -3.56
N GLN A 57 -0.62 7.36 -3.85
CA GLN A 57 -1.97 7.37 -3.30
C GLN A 57 -2.75 6.11 -3.72
N VAL A 58 -2.69 5.76 -5.00
CA VAL A 58 -3.38 4.56 -5.51
C VAL A 58 -2.80 3.29 -4.90
N ALA A 59 -1.47 3.15 -4.86
CA ALA A 59 -0.80 2.02 -4.23
C ALA A 59 -1.22 1.85 -2.76
N THR A 60 -1.31 2.96 -2.03
CA THR A 60 -1.72 2.98 -0.63
C THR A 60 -3.18 2.56 -0.45
N ILE A 61 -4.08 3.05 -1.31
CA ILE A 61 -5.49 2.64 -1.30
C ILE A 61 -5.61 1.13 -1.56
N ILE A 62 -4.93 0.59 -2.58
CA ILE A 62 -4.93 -0.85 -2.88
C ILE A 62 -4.47 -1.65 -1.66
N LEU A 63 -3.37 -1.23 -1.03
CA LEU A 63 -2.82 -1.90 0.15
C LEU A 63 -3.82 -1.93 1.32
N ILE A 64 -4.43 -0.79 1.65
CA ILE A 64 -5.41 -0.68 2.72
C ILE A 64 -6.64 -1.55 2.42
N THR A 65 -7.16 -1.51 1.19
CA THR A 65 -8.30 -2.33 0.78
C THR A 65 -8.00 -3.81 0.90
N LYS A 66 -6.81 -4.27 0.48
CA LYS A 66 -6.42 -5.68 0.64
C LYS A 66 -6.29 -6.09 2.10
N ILE A 67 -5.75 -5.22 2.96
CA ILE A 67 -5.65 -5.48 4.40
C ILE A 67 -7.02 -5.54 5.07
N GLN A 68 -7.94 -4.66 4.69
CA GLN A 68 -9.32 -4.70 5.17
C GLN A 68 -10.03 -5.99 4.74
N ALA A 69 -9.84 -6.42 3.48
CA ALA A 69 -10.39 -7.68 2.99
C ALA A 69 -9.83 -8.88 3.76
N LEU A 70 -8.50 -8.93 3.97
CA LEU A 70 -7.86 -9.98 4.77
C LEU A 70 -8.37 -10.00 6.21
N SER A 71 -8.56 -8.83 6.83
CA SER A 71 -9.13 -8.71 8.17
C SER A 71 -10.54 -9.31 8.24
N GLY A 72 -11.38 -9.03 7.24
CA GLY A 72 -12.73 -9.61 7.14
C GLY A 72 -12.73 -11.14 6.95
N GLU A 73 -11.81 -11.67 6.14
CA GLU A 73 -11.65 -13.12 5.98
C GLU A 73 -11.20 -13.79 7.29
N VAL A 74 -10.27 -13.18 8.02
CA VAL A 74 -9.82 -13.66 9.34
C VAL A 74 -10.98 -13.69 10.35
N SER A 75 -11.81 -12.63 10.39
CA SER A 75 -13.02 -12.60 11.22
C SER A 75 -13.97 -13.74 10.85
N THR A 76 -14.22 -13.94 9.56
CA THR A 76 -15.11 -15.00 9.04
C THR A 76 -14.63 -16.39 9.44
N ILE A 77 -13.34 -16.69 9.26
CA ILE A 77 -12.72 -17.97 9.66
C ILE A 77 -12.90 -18.21 11.17
N THR A 78 -12.71 -17.17 11.97
CA THR A 78 -12.86 -17.24 13.43
C THR A 78 -14.31 -17.52 13.84
N GLU A 79 -15.28 -16.89 13.18
CA GLU A 79 -16.72 -17.11 13.39
C GLU A 79 -17.17 -18.53 13.01
N MET A 80 -16.53 -19.13 12.01
CA MET A 80 -16.72 -20.54 11.65
C MET A 80 -16.16 -21.53 12.69
N GLY A 81 -15.54 -21.03 13.77
CA GLY A 81 -14.98 -21.85 14.85
C GLY A 81 -13.56 -22.38 14.56
N ILE A 82 -12.97 -22.01 13.42
CA ILE A 82 -11.58 -22.36 13.09
C ILE A 82 -10.66 -21.40 13.85
N ARG A 83 -10.01 -21.91 14.90
CA ARG A 83 -9.08 -21.15 15.73
C ARG A 83 -7.65 -21.57 15.41
N ASP A 84 -7.03 -20.87 14.47
CA ASP A 84 -5.61 -21.03 14.16
C ASP A 84 -4.79 -19.92 14.85
N GLN A 85 -3.76 -20.31 15.60
CA GLN A 85 -2.96 -19.37 16.38
C GLN A 85 -2.10 -18.47 15.48
N ASN A 86 -1.71 -18.92 14.29
CA ASN A 86 -1.01 -18.08 13.31
C ASN A 86 -1.94 -17.02 12.74
N ILE A 87 -3.20 -17.37 12.46
CA ILE A 87 -4.23 -16.41 12.02
C ILE A 87 -4.46 -15.34 13.10
N ASN A 88 -4.60 -15.76 14.37
CA ASN A 88 -4.74 -14.84 15.49
C ASN A 88 -3.51 -13.92 15.67
N ASN A 89 -2.30 -14.45 15.45
CA ASN A 89 -1.06 -13.67 15.51
C ASN A 89 -0.95 -12.64 14.37
N CYS A 90 -1.61 -12.88 13.23
CA CYS A 90 -1.69 -11.90 12.14
C CYS A 90 -2.79 -10.84 12.38
N GLY A 91 -3.73 -11.07 13.30
CA GLY A 91 -4.81 -10.13 13.63
C GLY A 91 -4.33 -8.69 13.90
N PRO A 92 -3.32 -8.45 14.75
CA PRO A 92 -2.76 -7.10 14.98
C PRO A 92 -2.18 -6.44 13.72
N PHE A 93 -1.65 -7.23 12.78
CA PHE A 93 -1.12 -6.73 11.51
C PHE A 93 -2.25 -6.29 10.57
N PHE A 94 -3.33 -7.06 10.50
CA PHE A 94 -4.49 -6.73 9.65
C PHE A 94 -5.42 -5.70 10.26
N ALA A 95 -5.35 -5.51 11.58
CA ALA A 95 -6.14 -4.52 12.27
C ALA A 95 -5.64 -3.09 12.03
N ILE A 96 -4.49 -2.82 11.39
CA ILE A 96 -3.94 -1.46 11.25
C ILE A 96 -4.92 -0.49 10.55
N GLY A 97 -5.60 -0.96 9.50
CA GLY A 97 -6.61 -0.15 8.78
C GLY A 97 -7.89 0.13 9.58
N SER A 98 -8.18 -0.68 10.60
CA SER A 98 -9.35 -0.54 11.48
C SER A 98 -9.01 -0.05 12.89
N THR A 99 -7.76 -0.16 13.32
CA THR A 99 -7.20 0.20 14.64
C THR A 99 -6.67 1.62 14.63
N TYR A 100 -6.25 2.12 13.47
CA TYR A 100 -5.83 3.51 13.29
C TYR A 100 -6.55 4.18 12.10
N PRO A 101 -7.89 4.24 12.10
CA PRO A 101 -8.65 4.86 11.02
C PRO A 101 -8.30 6.35 10.87
N ASP A 102 -8.10 7.06 11.99
CA ASP A 102 -7.80 8.50 11.98
C ASP A 102 -6.44 8.81 11.34
N THR A 103 -5.41 8.01 11.63
CA THR A 103 -4.08 8.22 11.04
C THR A 103 -4.06 7.82 9.57
N THR A 104 -4.85 6.82 9.19
CA THR A 104 -4.99 6.36 7.80
C THR A 104 -5.76 7.38 6.96
N ASN A 105 -6.86 7.93 7.47
CA ASN A 105 -7.62 8.99 6.82
C ASN A 105 -6.78 10.27 6.69
N SER A 106 -6.09 10.67 7.77
CA SER A 106 -5.19 11.83 7.74
C SER A 106 -4.08 11.70 6.69
N MET A 107 -3.51 10.49 6.53
CA MET A 107 -2.53 10.20 5.49
C MET A 107 -3.16 10.23 4.09
N LEU A 108 -4.36 9.69 3.88
CA LEU A 108 -5.05 9.72 2.59
C LEU A 108 -5.37 11.16 2.16
N ASP A 109 -5.85 11.98 3.10
CA ASP A 109 -6.13 13.40 2.88
C ASP A 109 -4.84 14.18 2.56
N ALA A 110 -3.74 13.87 3.25
CA ALA A 110 -2.43 14.45 2.97
C ALA A 110 -1.94 14.08 1.55
N LEU A 111 -2.09 12.82 1.13
CA LEU A 111 -1.77 12.39 -0.23
C LEU A 111 -2.65 13.07 -1.28
N GLU A 112 -3.93 13.31 -0.98
CA GLU A 112 -4.82 14.04 -1.89
C GLU A 112 -4.35 15.50 -2.08
N ARG A 113 -4.03 16.20 -0.98
CA ARG A 113 -3.49 17.56 -1.04
C ARG A 113 -2.15 17.61 -1.77
N LEU A 114 -1.24 16.67 -1.50
CA LEU A 114 0.06 16.58 -2.18
C LEU A 114 -0.07 16.27 -3.67
N THR A 115 -1.11 15.53 -4.06
CA THR A 115 -1.43 15.24 -5.45
C THR A 115 -1.92 16.49 -6.18
N ALA A 116 -2.74 17.31 -5.52
CA ALA A 116 -3.27 18.55 -6.07
C ALA A 116 -2.24 19.70 -6.12
N ALA A 117 -1.19 19.64 -5.30
CA ALA A 117 -0.15 20.65 -5.26
C ALA A 117 0.82 20.56 -6.46
N GLU A 118 1.21 21.71 -6.99
CA GLU A 118 2.31 21.81 -7.96
C GLU A 118 3.64 21.33 -7.33
N GLU A 119 4.52 20.81 -8.17
CA GLU A 119 5.85 20.40 -7.75
C GLU A 119 6.63 21.60 -7.16
N GLY A 120 7.25 21.41 -6.00
CA GLY A 120 7.89 22.49 -5.24
C GLY A 120 6.96 23.32 -4.34
N LYS A 121 5.63 23.18 -4.46
CA LYS A 121 4.63 23.81 -3.55
C LYS A 121 4.00 22.82 -2.56
N ARG A 122 4.57 21.62 -2.45
CA ARG A 122 4.08 20.57 -1.54
C ARG A 122 4.28 20.99 -0.07
N ASN A 123 3.23 20.91 0.71
CA ASN A 123 3.25 21.24 2.14
C ASN A 123 4.14 20.24 2.91
N LYS A 124 5.05 20.77 3.73
CA LYS A 124 5.93 19.98 4.60
C LYS A 124 5.14 19.13 5.60
N GLU A 125 4.06 19.65 6.16
CA GLU A 125 3.25 18.94 7.16
C GLU A 125 2.54 17.71 6.55
N ASP A 126 2.06 17.84 5.31
CA ASP A 126 1.46 16.71 4.61
C ASP A 126 2.52 15.62 4.31
N LEU A 127 3.73 16.02 3.90
CA LEU A 127 4.86 15.08 3.73
C LEU A 127 5.23 14.38 5.05
N GLU A 128 5.28 15.12 6.15
CA GLU A 128 5.56 14.56 7.48
C GLU A 128 4.46 13.59 7.94
N THR A 129 3.20 13.88 7.61
CA THR A 129 2.06 13.01 7.92
C THR A 129 2.18 11.67 7.20
N VAL A 130 2.46 11.70 5.89
CA VAL A 130 2.70 10.48 5.08
C VAL A 130 3.90 9.70 5.62
N HIS A 131 4.99 10.39 5.98
CA HIS A 131 6.20 9.74 6.51
C HIS A 131 5.99 9.09 7.88
N LYS A 132 5.27 9.76 8.79
CA LYS A 132 4.93 9.22 10.12
C LYS A 132 4.06 7.97 9.99
N TRP A 133 3.04 8.01 9.12
CA TRP A 133 2.20 6.84 8.86
C TRP A 133 3.04 5.68 8.33
N THR A 134 3.89 5.91 7.34
CA THR A 134 4.77 4.87 6.75
C THR A 134 5.75 4.27 7.78
N LYS A 135 6.27 5.07 8.71
CA LYS A 135 7.14 4.56 9.79
C LYS A 135 6.40 3.66 10.75
N ASN A 136 5.15 3.96 11.07
CA ASN A 136 4.32 3.13 11.95
C ASN A 136 3.98 1.77 11.33
N TRP A 137 4.12 1.62 10.00
CA TRP A 137 3.97 0.34 9.30
C TRP A 137 5.18 -0.57 9.40
N ARG A 138 6.36 -0.05 9.75
CA ARG A 138 7.49 -0.93 10.03
C ARG A 138 7.20 -1.62 11.37
N PRO A 139 7.02 -2.95 11.41
CA PRO A 139 6.98 -3.63 12.69
C PRO A 139 8.25 -3.27 13.46
N ASN A 140 8.14 -2.98 14.75
CA ASN A 140 9.27 -3.12 15.66
C ASN A 140 9.72 -4.57 15.51
N THR A 141 10.75 -4.83 14.71
CA THR A 141 11.30 -6.17 14.51
C THR A 141 12.07 -6.56 15.75
N THR A 142 11.34 -6.83 16.83
CA THR A 142 11.74 -7.67 17.95
C THR A 142 10.67 -8.75 18.07
N GLY A 143 10.50 -9.52 16.99
CA GLY A 143 9.86 -10.83 17.06
C GLY A 143 10.84 -11.84 17.67
N PRO A 144 10.36 -12.92 18.32
CA PRO A 144 11.23 -13.91 18.93
C PRO A 144 12.13 -14.51 17.84
N ARG A 145 13.43 -14.60 18.11
CA ARG A 145 14.31 -15.49 17.33
C ARG A 145 13.63 -16.85 17.31
N ALA A 146 13.33 -17.36 16.12
CA ALA A 146 13.07 -18.78 15.95
C ALA A 146 14.30 -19.51 16.53
N SER A 147 14.12 -20.18 17.66
CA SER A 147 15.10 -21.10 18.21
C SER A 147 15.21 -22.23 17.20
N ALA A 148 16.27 -22.22 16.40
CA ALA A 148 16.66 -23.39 15.64
C ALA A 148 17.00 -24.51 16.62
N SER A 149 16.50 -25.69 16.26
CA SER A 149 16.55 -26.97 16.97
C SER A 149 17.94 -27.39 17.40
#